data_AF-A0A1F4FE03-F1
#
_entry.id   AF-A0A1F4FE03-F1
#
_cell.length_a   1.000
_cell.length_b   1.000
_cell.length_c   1.000
_cell.angle_alpha   90.00
_cell.angle_beta   90.00
_cell.angle_gamma   90.00
#
_symmetry.space_group_name_H-M   'P 1'
#
loop_
_entity.id
_entity.type
_entity.pdbx_description
1 polymer ?
#
loop_
_entity_poly.entity_id
_entity_poly.type
_entity_poly.pdbx_seq_one_letter_code
_entity_poly.pdbx_strand_id
1 'polypeptide(L)'
;MPPEQRAARPRGPGLGELVARLLSETRQLASDFVHLAVLDARRAGVRLALLLSAGLMIAVLAVTAWMGFVAAGIVWMFDKGVSWPLAIGIAALINIVGAAALAWWARHLVSEMPFTALLRQLRGEPPSPLNEKH
;
A
#
# COMPACT_ATOMS: atom_id res chain seq x y z
N MET A 1 -53.21 59.48 -21.38
CA MET A 1 -51.81 59.10 -21.06
C MET A 1 -51.83 57.70 -20.44
N PRO A 2 -51.02 56.75 -20.94
CA PRO A 2 -50.96 55.37 -20.45
C PRO A 2 -50.17 55.23 -19.13
N PRO A 3 -50.36 54.13 -18.38
CA PRO A 3 -49.88 53.97 -17.01
C PRO A 3 -48.36 53.81 -16.94
N GLU A 4 -47.80 54.42 -15.89
CA GLU A 4 -46.43 54.34 -15.43
C GLU A 4 -45.88 52.90 -15.43
N GLN A 5 -44.98 52.62 -16.37
CA GLN A 5 -44.04 51.49 -16.29
C GLN A 5 -43.07 51.75 -15.12
N ARG A 6 -43.47 51.39 -13.90
CA ARG A 6 -42.56 51.36 -12.76
C ARG A 6 -41.58 50.20 -12.94
N ALA A 7 -40.35 50.59 -13.30
CA ALA A 7 -39.17 49.76 -13.38
C ALA A 7 -39.13 48.65 -12.33
N ALA A 8 -39.11 47.40 -12.82
CA ALA A 8 -38.78 46.24 -12.01
C ALA A 8 -37.35 46.43 -11.48
N ARG A 9 -37.20 46.75 -10.19
CA ARG A 9 -35.90 46.76 -9.52
C ARG A 9 -35.24 45.39 -9.74
N PRO A 10 -33.99 45.33 -10.22
CA PRO A 10 -33.24 44.08 -10.20
C PRO A 10 -33.13 43.65 -8.73
N ARG A 11 -33.81 42.57 -8.36
CA ARG A 11 -33.65 41.92 -7.06
C ARG A 11 -32.18 41.49 -7.01
N GLY A 12 -31.40 42.07 -6.10
CA GLY A 12 -30.00 41.70 -5.92
C GLY A 12 -29.90 40.20 -5.63
N PRO A 13 -28.77 39.55 -6.00
CA PRO A 13 -28.57 38.12 -5.80
C PRO A 13 -28.91 37.75 -4.35
N GLY A 14 -29.83 36.82 -4.16
CA GLY A 14 -30.24 36.43 -2.82
C GLY A 14 -29.08 35.77 -2.08
N LEU A 15 -29.03 35.87 -0.75
CA LEU A 15 -28.11 35.08 0.09
C LEU A 15 -28.15 33.58 -0.27
N GLY A 16 -29.30 33.06 -0.69
CA GLY A 16 -29.45 31.69 -1.19
C GLY A 16 -28.69 31.40 -2.48
N GLU A 17 -28.53 32.36 -3.39
CA GLU A 17 -27.74 32.22 -4.63
C GLU A 17 -26.24 32.23 -4.35
N LEU A 18 -25.79 33.02 -3.37
CA LEU A 18 -24.40 32.99 -2.89
C LEU A 18 -24.07 31.65 -2.23
N VAL A 19 -24.96 31.14 -1.37
CA VAL A 19 -24.80 29.82 -0.74
C VAL A 19 -24.83 28.71 -1.79
N ALA A 20 -25.76 28.77 -2.75
CA ALA A 20 -25.83 27.79 -3.84
C ALA A 20 -24.56 27.80 -4.71
N ARG A 21 -24.00 28.99 -4.99
CA ARG A 21 -22.72 29.13 -5.70
C ARG A 21 -21.56 28.53 -4.91
N LEU A 22 -21.42 28.88 -3.64
CA LEU A 22 -20.40 28.32 -2.76
C LEU A 22 -20.51 26.79 -2.65
N LEU A 23 -21.74 26.27 -2.58
CA LEU A 23 -21.99 24.82 -2.54
C LEU A 23 -21.63 24.15 -3.87
N SER A 24 -21.90 24.82 -5.00
CA SER A 24 -21.54 24.32 -6.32
C SER A 24 -20.02 24.34 -6.54
N GLU A 25 -19.33 25.40 -6.13
CA GLU A 25 -17.88 25.54 -6.21
C GLU A 25 -17.17 24.51 -5.33
N THR A 26 -17.62 24.32 -4.08
CA THR A 26 -17.06 23.29 -3.18
C THR A 26 -17.31 21.87 -3.69
N ARG A 27 -18.48 21.59 -4.27
CA ARG A 27 -18.78 20.30 -4.91
C ARG A 27 -17.91 20.06 -6.15
N GLN A 28 -17.64 21.10 -6.93
CA GLN A 28 -16.77 21.01 -8.11
C GLN A 28 -15.32 20.73 -7.69
N LEU A 29 -14.84 21.43 -6.68
CA LEU A 29 -13.53 21.18 -6.07
C LEU A 29 -13.42 19.76 -5.52
N ALA A 30 -14.43 19.30 -4.77
CA ALA A 30 -14.47 17.95 -4.23
C ALA A 30 -14.45 16.90 -5.34
N SER A 31 -15.14 17.13 -6.46
CA SER A 31 -15.12 16.24 -7.63
C SER A 31 -13.72 16.13 -8.24
N ASP A 32 -13.00 17.25 -8.38
CA ASP A 32 -11.64 17.26 -8.90
C ASP A 32 -10.67 16.57 -7.94
N PHE A 33 -10.80 16.81 -6.64
CA PHE A 33 -10.01 16.12 -5.61
C PHE A 33 -10.29 14.61 -5.56
N VAL A 34 -11.54 14.19 -5.72
CA VAL A 34 -11.90 12.75 -5.81
C VAL A 34 -11.29 12.15 -7.07
N HIS A 35 -11.32 12.85 -8.20
CA HIS A 35 -10.73 12.36 -9.44
C HIS A 35 -9.21 12.17 -9.29
N LEU A 36 -8.51 13.14 -8.70
CA LEU A 36 -7.08 13.06 -8.40
C LEU A 36 -6.77 11.97 -7.37
N ALA A 37 -7.55 11.88 -6.29
CA ALA A 37 -7.37 10.87 -5.25
C ALA A 37 -7.58 9.44 -5.79
N VAL A 38 -8.53 9.23 -6.69
CA VAL A 38 -8.74 7.94 -7.37
C VAL A 38 -7.56 7.59 -8.27
N LEU A 39 -6.99 8.57 -8.98
CA LEU A 39 -5.82 8.34 -9.83
C LEU A 39 -4.58 8.00 -8.99
N ASP A 40 -4.36 8.71 -7.88
CA ASP A 40 -3.25 8.41 -6.96
C ASP A 40 -3.43 7.08 -6.24
N ALA A 41 -4.64 6.77 -5.79
CA ALA A 41 -4.96 5.47 -5.19
C ALA A 41 -4.75 4.33 -6.18
N ARG A 42 -5.16 4.51 -7.45
CA ARG A 42 -4.93 3.51 -8.51
C ARG A 42 -3.44 3.33 -8.79
N ARG A 43 -2.67 4.43 -8.88
CA ARG A 43 -1.23 4.39 -9.12
C ARG A 43 -0.46 3.77 -7.95
N ALA A 44 -0.84 4.09 -6.71
CA ALA A 44 -0.29 3.48 -5.51
C ALA A 44 -0.65 1.99 -5.42
N GLY A 45 -1.90 1.64 -5.71
CA GLY A 45 -2.37 0.25 -5.75
C GLY A 45 -1.63 -0.62 -6.75
N VAL A 46 -1.37 -0.12 -7.96
CA VAL A 46 -0.58 -0.83 -8.97
C VAL A 46 0.86 -1.05 -8.49
N ARG A 47 1.50 -0.03 -7.89
CA ARG A 47 2.85 -0.19 -7.33
C ARG A 47 2.89 -1.20 -6.18
N LEU A 48 1.89 -1.20 -5.31
CA LEU A 48 1.76 -2.19 -4.24
C LEU A 48 1.59 -3.61 -4.79
N ALA A 49 0.74 -3.80 -5.80
CA ALA A 49 0.58 -5.09 -6.45
C ALA A 49 1.88 -5.58 -7.11
N LEU A 50 2.65 -4.68 -7.72
CA LEU A 50 3.98 -4.99 -8.26
C LEU A 50 4.98 -5.38 -7.17
N LEU A 51 5.01 -4.65 -6.05
CA LEU A 51 5.88 -4.99 -4.92
C LEU A 51 5.50 -6.33 -4.28
N LEU A 52 4.20 -6.60 -4.10
CA LEU A 52 3.71 -7.86 -3.56
C LEU A 52 4.00 -9.03 -4.50
N SER A 53 3.77 -8.87 -5.80
CA SER A 53 4.09 -9.90 -6.78
C SER A 53 5.60 -10.14 -6.88
N ALA A 54 6.42 -9.09 -6.92
CA ALA A 54 7.88 -9.23 -6.89
C ALA A 54 8.35 -9.93 -5.61
N GLY A 55 7.85 -9.52 -4.45
CA GLY A 55 8.15 -10.17 -3.17
C GLY A 55 7.74 -11.64 -3.13
N LEU A 56 6.55 -11.97 -3.63
CA LEU A 56 6.09 -13.35 -3.76
C LEU A 56 7.01 -14.15 -4.70
N MET A 57 7.38 -13.58 -5.85
CA MET A 57 8.24 -14.24 -6.82
C MET A 57 9.63 -14.49 -6.24
N ILE A 58 10.22 -13.50 -5.57
CA ILE A 58 11.49 -13.64 -4.84
C ILE A 58 11.38 -14.73 -3.76
N ALA A 59 10.30 -14.75 -2.98
CA ALA A 59 10.10 -15.76 -1.95
C ALA A 59 10.01 -17.17 -2.54
N VAL A 60 9.26 -17.36 -3.63
CA VAL A 60 9.19 -18.63 -4.35
C VAL A 60 10.56 -19.05 -4.86
N LEU A 61 11.28 -18.16 -5.55
CA LEU A 61 12.63 -18.44 -6.05
C LEU A 61 13.59 -18.80 -4.91
N ALA A 62 13.52 -18.11 -3.77
CA ALA A 62 14.35 -18.38 -2.61
C ALA A 62 14.07 -19.78 -2.03
N VAL A 63 12.78 -20.16 -1.88
CA VAL A 63 12.39 -21.50 -1.42
C VAL A 63 12.83 -22.58 -2.41
N THR A 64 12.70 -22.34 -3.71
CA THR A 64 13.17 -23.29 -4.74
C THR A 64 14.70 -23.45 -4.70
N ALA A 65 15.44 -22.35 -4.64
CA ALA A 65 16.90 -22.38 -4.53
C ALA A 65 17.35 -23.10 -3.25
N TRP A 66 16.66 -22.87 -2.15
CA TRP A 66 16.90 -23.54 -0.87
C TRP A 66 16.75 -25.05 -0.97
N MET A 67 15.69 -25.55 -1.63
CA MET A 67 15.51 -26.98 -1.86
C MET A 67 16.64 -27.57 -2.70
N GLY A 68 17.12 -26.84 -3.71
CA GLY A 68 18.31 -27.21 -4.48
C GLY A 68 19.57 -27.32 -3.61
N PHE A 69 19.77 -26.37 -2.70
CA PHE A 69 20.90 -26.39 -1.76
C PHE A 69 20.84 -27.57 -0.78
N VAL A 70 19.65 -27.86 -0.23
CA VAL A 70 19.42 -29.03 0.65
C VAL A 70 19.71 -30.33 -0.12
N ALA A 71 19.19 -30.46 -1.35
CA ALA A 71 19.43 -31.62 -2.19
C ALA A 71 20.93 -31.81 -2.51
N ALA A 72 21.62 -30.73 -2.89
CA ALA A 72 23.06 -30.75 -3.14
C ALA A 72 23.85 -31.16 -1.88
N GLY A 73 23.46 -30.64 -0.71
CA GLY A 73 24.06 -31.01 0.57
C GLY A 73 23.89 -32.49 0.90
N ILE A 74 22.70 -33.05 0.67
CA ILE A 74 22.42 -34.47 0.87
C ILE A 74 23.28 -35.34 -0.06
N VAL A 75 23.34 -35.00 -1.36
CA VAL A 75 24.15 -35.74 -2.35
C VAL A 75 25.64 -35.72 -1.97
N TRP A 76 26.17 -34.55 -1.60
CA TRP A 76 27.56 -34.42 -1.15
C TRP A 76 27.84 -35.25 0.11
N MET A 77 26.87 -35.34 1.02
CA MET A 77 27.02 -36.12 2.24
C MET A 77 27.10 -37.63 1.96
N PHE A 78 26.35 -38.12 0.98
CA PHE A 78 26.42 -39.51 0.54
C PHE A 78 27.76 -39.85 -0.10
N ASP A 79 28.34 -38.95 -0.90
CA ASP A 79 29.67 -39.14 -1.49
C ASP A 79 30.76 -39.28 -0.42
N LYS A 80 30.56 -38.67 0.76
CA LYS A 80 31.46 -38.77 1.92
C LYS A 80 31.22 -40.00 2.82
N GLY A 81 30.29 -40.88 2.45
CA GLY A 81 29.98 -42.10 3.23
C GLY A 81 29.24 -41.83 4.54
N VAL A 82 28.60 -40.67 4.67
CA VAL A 82 27.83 -40.33 5.88
C VAL A 82 26.58 -41.19 5.97
N SER A 83 26.27 -41.65 7.19
CA SER A 83 25.11 -42.49 7.45
C SER A 83 23.80 -41.75 7.21
N TRP A 84 22.82 -42.46 6.64
CA TRP A 84 21.48 -41.95 6.31
C TRP A 84 20.80 -41.16 7.46
N PRO A 85 20.86 -41.61 8.73
CA PRO A 85 20.26 -40.88 9.85
C PRO A 85 20.93 -39.52 10.11
N LEU A 86 22.26 -39.42 9.95
CA LEU A 86 22.99 -38.18 10.18
C LEU A 86 22.68 -37.16 9.07
N ALA A 87 22.58 -37.62 7.82
CA ALA A 87 22.19 -36.77 6.69
C ALA A 87 20.79 -36.17 6.88
N ILE A 88 19.83 -36.98 7.33
CA ILE A 88 18.47 -36.53 7.65
C ILE A 88 18.47 -35.59 8.85
N GLY A 89 19.26 -35.88 9.89
CA GLY A 89 19.39 -35.01 11.06
C GLY A 89 19.89 -33.61 10.68
N ILE A 90 20.89 -33.53 9.81
CA ILE A 90 21.42 -32.25 9.32
C ILE A 90 20.39 -31.54 8.42
N ALA A 91 19.73 -32.27 7.51
CA ALA A 91 18.66 -31.70 6.69
C ALA A 91 17.49 -31.15 7.53
N ALA A 92 17.11 -31.85 8.60
CA ALA A 92 16.10 -31.39 9.55
C ALA A 92 16.54 -30.12 10.27
N LEU A 93 17.79 -30.06 10.74
CA LEU A 93 18.35 -28.88 11.39
C LEU A 93 18.34 -27.66 10.47
N ILE A 94 18.75 -27.86 9.22
CA ILE A 94 18.72 -26.84 8.16
C ILE A 94 17.29 -26.35 7.95
N ASN A 95 16.30 -27.24 7.85
CA ASN A 95 14.89 -26.86 7.70
C ASN A 95 14.35 -26.09 8.92
N ILE A 96 14.75 -26.45 10.14
CA ILE A 96 14.37 -25.71 11.35
C ILE A 96 14.94 -24.29 11.32
N VAL A 97 16.21 -24.13 10.92
CA VAL A 97 16.82 -22.81 10.76
C VAL A 97 16.07 -21.99 9.70
N GLY A 98 15.74 -22.60 8.56
CA GLY A 98 14.94 -21.96 7.51
C GLY A 98 13.56 -21.52 8.02
N ALA A 99 12.86 -22.39 8.74
CA ALA A 99 11.56 -22.09 9.34
C ALA A 99 11.65 -20.97 10.40
N ALA A 100 12.69 -20.99 11.25
CA ALA A 100 12.93 -19.95 12.25
C ALA A 100 13.24 -18.59 11.60
N ALA A 101 14.05 -18.57 10.54
CA ALA A 101 14.35 -17.37 9.78
C ALA A 101 13.08 -16.79 9.11
N LEU A 102 12.25 -17.63 8.49
CA LEU A 102 10.95 -17.22 7.93
C LEU A 102 10.01 -16.68 9.01
N ALA A 103 9.91 -17.36 10.15
CA ALA A 103 9.07 -16.91 11.27
C ALA A 103 9.56 -15.58 11.86
N TRP A 104 10.89 -15.38 11.96
CA TRP A 104 11.48 -14.13 12.41
C TRP A 104 11.23 -13.00 11.41
N TRP A 105 11.43 -13.26 10.12
CA TRP A 105 11.19 -12.29 9.06
C TRP A 105 9.70 -11.89 8.99
N ALA A 106 8.78 -12.85 9.09
CA ALA A 106 7.35 -12.58 9.15
C ALA A 106 6.97 -11.72 10.37
N ARG A 107 7.55 -11.99 11.54
CA ARG A 107 7.36 -11.13 12.74
C ARG A 107 7.93 -9.73 12.56
N HIS A 108 9.07 -9.61 11.89
CA HIS A 108 9.70 -8.32 11.59
C HIS A 108 8.82 -7.51 10.63
N LEU A 109 8.30 -8.11 9.55
CA LEU A 109 7.37 -7.47 8.62
C LEU A 109 6.11 -6.95 9.30
N VAL A 110 5.57 -7.70 10.27
CA VAL A 110 4.39 -7.30 11.03
C VAL A 110 4.71 -6.19 12.05
N SER A 111 5.91 -6.18 12.63
CA SER A 111 6.34 -5.12 13.56
C SER A 111 6.74 -3.83 12.85
N GLU A 112 7.27 -3.90 11.63
CA GLU A 112 7.88 -2.77 10.93
C GLU A 112 6.92 -1.92 10.08
N MET A 113 5.70 -1.64 10.56
CA MET A 113 4.95 -0.44 10.10
C MET A 113 4.27 -0.42 8.71
N PRO A 114 4.19 -1.47 7.85
CA PRO A 114 3.57 -1.30 6.54
C PRO A 114 2.05 -1.09 6.66
N PHE A 115 1.41 -1.65 7.69
CA PHE A 115 -0.04 -1.52 7.88
C PHE A 115 -0.46 -0.12 8.33
N THR A 116 0.34 0.52 9.20
CA THR A 116 0.07 1.90 9.65
C THR A 116 0.34 2.91 8.54
N ALA A 117 1.38 2.69 7.72
CA ALA A 117 1.66 3.49 6.53
C ALA A 117 0.59 3.29 5.44
N LEU A 118 0.14 2.04 5.20
CA LEU A 118 -0.99 1.75 4.30
C LEU A 118 -2.29 2.37 4.81
N LEU A 119 -2.59 2.23 6.10
CA LEU A 119 -3.77 2.85 6.71
C LEU A 119 -3.70 4.37 6.64
N ARG A 120 -2.51 4.97 6.80
CA ARG A 120 -2.31 6.42 6.70
C ARG A 120 -2.44 6.90 5.24
N GLN A 121 -1.94 6.13 4.27
CA GLN A 121 -2.18 6.38 2.85
C GLN A 121 -3.65 6.18 2.45
N LEU A 122 -4.33 5.16 3.00
CA LEU A 122 -5.76 4.89 2.78
C LEU A 122 -6.66 5.93 3.44
N ARG A 123 -6.22 6.50 4.56
CA ARG A 123 -6.94 7.55 5.31
C ARG A 123 -6.76 8.93 4.68
N GLY A 124 -5.87 9.06 3.69
CA GLY A 124 -5.64 10.33 2.99
C GLY A 124 -5.16 11.44 3.92
N GLU A 125 -4.41 11.08 4.97
CA GLU A 125 -3.89 12.08 5.91
C GLU A 125 -2.91 12.98 5.13
N PRO A 126 -3.20 14.28 4.96
CA PRO A 126 -2.28 15.17 4.27
C PRO A 126 -0.97 15.25 5.06
N PRO A 127 0.18 15.50 4.40
CA PRO A 127 1.41 15.80 5.12
C PRO A 127 1.11 16.95 6.09
N SER A 128 1.35 16.70 7.38
CA SER A 128 1.20 17.72 8.41
C SER A 128 1.95 18.96 7.91
N PRO A 129 1.30 20.11 7.74
CA PRO A 129 1.98 21.31 7.31
C PRO A 129 3.02 21.61 8.38
N LEU A 130 4.27 21.30 8.04
CA LEU A 130 5.44 21.66 8.80
C LEU A 130 5.40 23.18 8.96
N ASN A 131 4.95 23.60 10.13
CA ASN A 131 5.47 24.73 10.87
C ASN A 131 5.84 25.95 10.01
N GLU A 132 4.84 26.69 9.51
CA GLU A 132 4.99 28.11 9.24
C GLU A 132 5.12 28.87 10.58
N LYS A 133 6.27 28.71 11.22
CA LYS A 133 6.80 29.67 12.19
C LYS A 133 8.30 29.74 12.01
N HIS A 134 8.74 30.60 11.11
CA HIS A 134 9.40 31.86 11.49
C HIS A 134 9.72 32.72 10.27
#